data_AF-A0A7W0GUG9-F1
#
_entry.id   AF-A0A7W0GUG9-F1
#
_cell.length_a   1.000
_cell.length_b   1.000
_cell.length_c   1.000
_cell.angle_alpha   90.00
_cell.angle_beta   90.00
_cell.angle_gamma   90.00
#
_symmetry.space_group_name_H-M   'P 1'
#
loop_
_entity.id
_entity.type
_entity.pdbx_description
1 polymer ?
#
loop_
_entity_poly.entity_id
_entity_poly.type
_entity_poly.pdbx_seq_one_letter_code
_entity_poly.pdbx_strand_id
1 'polypeptide(L)' 'MKSSQGQFRIELTPEQKDKVRAATGKDAEAVELSLEELEERIAPGKLGGRG' A
#
# COMPACT_ATOMS: atom_id res chain seq x y z
N MET A 1 13.39 18.43 -0.51
CA MET A 1 12.63 17.17 -0.57
C MET A 1 11.16 17.52 -0.44
N LYS A 2 10.37 17.39 -1.51
CA LYS A 2 8.92 17.67 -1.45
C LYS A 2 8.30 16.54 -0.63
N SER A 3 7.81 16.87 0.56
CA SER A 3 6.88 16.02 1.29
C SER A 3 5.65 15.84 0.40
N SER A 4 5.57 14.67 -0.26
CA SER A 4 4.41 14.26 -1.05
C SER A 4 3.28 13.94 -0.07
N GLN A 5 2.56 14.98 0.36
CA GLN A 5 1.39 14.81 1.23
C GLN A 5 0.42 13.87 0.52
N GLY A 6 0.32 12.62 0.99
CA GLY A 6 -0.55 11.61 0.41
C GLY A 6 0.12 10.36 -0.14
N GLN A 7 1.43 10.16 0.02
CA GLN A 7 2.10 8.90 -0.32
C GLN A 7 2.84 8.34 0.89
N PHE A 8 2.54 7.09 1.26
CA PHE A 8 3.07 6.39 2.43
C PHE A 8 3.92 5.23 1.97
N ARG A 9 5.17 5.16 2.45
CA ARG A 9 6.08 4.05 2.18
C ARG A 9 6.30 3.25 3.45
N ILE A 10 6.03 1.95 3.38
CA ILE A 10 6.21 1.01 4.49
C ILE A 10 7.30 0.03 4.08
N GLU A 11 8.44 0.09 4.76
CA GLU A 11 9.51 -0.89 4.57
C GLU A 11 9.06 -2.27 5.04
N LEU A 12 9.31 -3.29 4.20
CA LEU A 12 8.95 -4.65 4.53
C LEU A 12 9.96 -5.25 5.50
N THR A 13 9.46 -5.95 6.51
CA THR A 13 10.32 -6.80 7.35
C THR A 13 10.82 -8.00 6.53
N PRO A 14 11.94 -8.65 6.92
CA PRO A 14 12.45 -9.81 6.19
C PRO A 14 11.39 -10.89 5.94
N GLU A 15 10.60 -11.23 6.96
CA GLU A 15 9.52 -12.21 6.83
C GLU A 15 8.44 -11.79 5.82
N GLN A 16 8.13 -10.50 5.73
CA GLN A 16 7.17 -9.99 4.74
C GLN A 16 7.75 -10.03 3.33
N LYS A 17 9.05 -9.75 3.14
CA LYS A 17 9.72 -9.88 1.85
C LYS A 17 9.67 -11.33 1.33
N ASP A 18 9.92 -12.30 2.21
CA ASP A 18 9.82 -13.72 1.88
C ASP A 18 8.40 -14.11 1.44
N LYS A 19 7.36 -13.58 2.12
CA LYS A 19 5.96 -13.78 1.74
C LYS A 19 5.64 -13.17 0.37
N VAL A 20 6.13 -11.97 0.07
CA VAL A 20 5.94 -11.33 -1.24
C VAL A 20 6.63 -12.13 -2.34
N ARG A 21 7.87 -12.58 -2.10
CA ARG A 21 8.60 -13.41 -3.05
C ARG A 21 7.89 -14.74 -3.28
N ALA A 22 7.41 -15.39 -2.24
CA ALA A 22 6.65 -16.64 -2.35
C ALA A 22 5.35 -16.49 -3.14
N ALA A 23 4.63 -15.36 -2.97
CA ALA A 23 3.36 -15.12 -3.64
C ALA A 23 3.51 -14.61 -5.08
N THR A 24 4.57 -13.86 -5.39
CA THR A 24 4.69 -13.11 -6.67
C THR A 24 5.91 -13.51 -7.51
N GLY A 25 6.86 -14.25 -6.93
CA GLY A 25 8.16 -14.56 -7.55
C GLY A 25 9.12 -13.37 -7.62
N LYS A 26 8.79 -12.24 -7.01
CA LYS A 26 9.57 -10.99 -7.10
C LYS A 26 10.07 -10.54 -5.73
N ASP A 27 11.22 -9.90 -5.75
CA ASP A 27 11.77 -9.19 -4.60
C ASP A 27 11.11 -7.82 -4.43
N ALA A 28 10.76 -7.49 -3.19
CA ALA A 28 10.18 -6.20 -2.83
C ALA A 28 10.82 -5.68 -1.53
N GLU A 29 11.10 -4.39 -1.51
CA GLU A 29 11.74 -3.72 -0.38
C GLU A 29 10.74 -2.97 0.50
N ALA A 30 9.71 -2.40 -0.12
CA ALA A 30 8.70 -1.60 0.54
C ALA A 30 7.37 -1.71 -0.22
N VAL A 31 6.29 -1.39 0.48
CA VAL A 31 4.98 -1.13 -0.12
C VAL A 31 4.75 0.36 -0.10
N GLU A 32 4.37 0.91 -1.25
CA GLU A 32 3.97 2.31 -1.38
C GLU A 32 2.46 2.37 -1.55
N LEU A 33 1.81 3.21 -0.76
CA LEU A 33 0.36 3.39 -0.73
C LEU A 33 0.03 4.87 -0.87
N SER A 34 -0.98 5.21 -1.67
CA SER A 34 -1.56 6.55 -1.65
C SER A 34 -2.55 6.71 -0.49
N LEU A 35 -2.84 7.96 -0.13
CA LEU A 35 -3.90 8.27 0.84
C LEU A 35 -5.25 7.72 0.39
N GLU A 36 -5.56 7.79 -0.91
CA GLU A 36 -6.82 7.30 -1.47
C GLU A 36 -6.94 5.78 -1.29
N GLU A 37 -5.86 5.03 -1.57
CA GLU A 37 -5.82 3.57 -1.36
C GLU A 37 -6.01 3.19 0.12
N LEU A 38 -5.47 4.00 1.04
CA LEU A 38 -5.68 3.80 2.47
C LEU A 38 -7.13 4.11 2.88
N GLU A 39 -7.71 5.18 2.36
CA GLU A 39 -9.10 5.57 2.64
C GLU A 39 -10.11 4.54 2.12
N GLU A 40 -9.88 3.95 0.93
CA GLU A 40 -10.70 2.86 0.40
C GLU A 40 -10.73 1.64 1.33
N ARG A 41 -9.61 1.32 1.99
CA ARG A 41 -9.56 0.20 2.94
C ARG A 41 -10.29 0.47 4.25
N ILE A 42 -10.30 1.73 4.72
CA ILE A 42 -10.95 2.11 5.98
C ILE A 42 -12.45 2.32 5.78
N ALA A 43 -12.84 2.92 4.65
CA ALA A 43 -14.23 3.26 4.32
C ALA A 43 -14.57 2.86 2.87
N PRO A 44 -14.73 1.54 2.60
CA PRO A 44 -14.95 1.02 1.24
C PRO A 44 -16.23 1.50 0.52
N GLY A 45 -17.02 2.39 1.12
CA GLY A 45 -18.22 3.00 0.52
C GLY A 45 -18.12 4.52 0.25
N LYS A 46 -17.07 5.21 0.71
CA LYS A 46 -17.01 6.68 0.58
C LYS A 46 -16.65 7.17 -0.83
N LEU A 47 -15.87 6.41 -1.60
CA LEU A 47 -15.47 6.75 -2.98
C LEU A 47 -16.35 6.08 -4.05
N GLY A 48 -17.15 5.08 -3.66
CA GLY A 48 -17.99 4.28 -4.57
C GLY A 48 -19.51 4.51 -4.47
N GLY A 49 -19.96 5.53 -3.76
CA GLY A 49 -21.39 5.84 -3.59
C GLY A 49 -22.03 6.46 -4.84
N ARG A 50 -22.23 5.68 -5.90
CA ARG A 50 -23.25 5.92 -6.93
C ARG A 50 -24.26 4.77 -6.90
N GLY A 51 -25.49 5.06 -6.47
CA GLY A 51 -26.66 4.18 -6.58
C GLY A 51 -27.28 3.86 -5.25
#